data_AF-A0A1X1YBS8-F1
#
_entry.id   AF-A0A1X1YBS8-F1
#
_cell.length_a   1.000
_cell.length_b   1.000
_cell.length_c   1.000
_cell.angle_alpha   90.00
_cell.angle_beta   90.00
_cell.angle_gamma   90.00
#
_symmetry.space_group_name_H-M   'P 1'
#
loop_
_entity.id
_entity.type
_entity.pdbx_description
1 polymer ?
#
loop_
_entity_poly.entity_id
_entity_poly.type
_entity_poly.pdbx_seq_one_letter_code
_entity_poly.pdbx_strand_id
1 'polypeptide(L)'
;MGEDTAMTITLTRDEIDTMLKDVAVEDVDLSYSGRGMFGDRCIAYTGNALASFTYTLAAILASRDNADATQNDIQGWIAQLSNPAGDSLGIGRVWYWRGICVAHEVVRDYDY
;
A
#
# COMPACT_ATOMS: atom_id res chain seq x y z
N MET A 1 13.98 24.36 10.73
CA MET A 1 13.50 23.54 9.60
C MET A 1 13.21 22.18 10.18
N GLY A 2 11.94 21.89 10.45
CA GLY A 2 11.56 20.57 10.95
C GLY A 2 11.74 19.59 9.80
N GLU A 3 12.55 18.57 10.01
CA GLU A 3 12.56 17.39 9.16
C GLU A 3 11.16 16.78 9.28
N ASP A 4 10.31 17.06 8.29
CA ASP A 4 9.06 16.34 8.06
C ASP A 4 9.47 14.90 7.76
N THR A 5 9.66 14.13 8.83
CA THR A 5 9.95 12.71 8.76
C THR A 5 8.64 12.10 8.32
N ALA A 6 8.38 12.08 7.01
CA ALA A 6 7.18 11.49 6.45
C ALA A 6 7.04 10.09 7.06
N MET A 7 6.07 9.94 7.97
CA MET A 7 5.91 8.73 8.75
C MET A 7 5.68 7.59 7.78
N THR A 8 6.66 6.70 7.67
CA THR A 8 6.60 5.57 6.76
C THR A 8 5.91 4.43 7.50
N ILE A 9 4.74 4.04 7.02
CA ILE A 9 4.00 2.88 7.48
C ILE A 9 4.56 1.67 6.75
N THR A 10 5.10 0.72 7.50
CA THR A 10 5.57 -0.55 6.94
C THR A 10 4.53 -1.63 7.22
N LEU A 11 4.00 -2.22 6.15
CA LEU A 11 3.09 -3.35 6.17
C LEU A 11 3.89 -4.65 6.41
N THR A 12 3.37 -5.43 7.35
CA THR A 12 3.82 -6.76 7.73
C THR A 12 3.29 -7.81 6.76
N ARG A 13 3.83 -9.03 6.86
CA ARG A 13 3.37 -10.17 6.07
C ARG A 13 1.89 -10.46 6.26
N ASP A 14 1.42 -10.55 7.51
CA ASP A 14 0.02 -10.88 7.81
C ASP A 14 -0.95 -9.82 7.27
N GLU A 15 -0.55 -8.55 7.29
CA GLU A 15 -1.32 -7.44 6.70
C GLU A 15 -1.41 -7.60 5.17
N ILE A 16 -0.30 -7.92 4.50
CA ILE A 16 -0.27 -8.18 3.06
C ILE A 16 -1.07 -9.44 2.70
N ASP A 17 -0.89 -10.55 3.41
CA ASP A 17 -1.61 -11.80 3.18
C ASP A 17 -3.12 -11.61 3.36
N THR A 18 -3.52 -10.76 4.30
CA THR A 18 -4.93 -10.40 4.50
C THR A 18 -5.46 -9.58 3.32
N MET A 19 -4.71 -8.58 2.87
CA MET A 19 -5.07 -7.78 1.70
C MET A 19 -5.24 -8.63 0.43
N LEU A 20 -4.32 -9.57 0.22
CA LEU A 20 -4.26 -10.42 -0.97
C LEU A 20 -5.38 -11.48 -1.02
N LYS A 21 -6.17 -11.66 0.05
CA LYS A 21 -7.37 -12.51 0.01
C LYS A 21 -8.52 -11.86 -0.76
N ASP A 22 -8.60 -10.54 -0.74
CA ASP A 22 -9.69 -9.75 -1.31
C ASP A 22 -9.32 -9.05 -2.63
N VAL A 23 -8.04 -9.14 -3.03
CA VAL A 23 -7.47 -8.51 -4.22
C VAL A 23 -6.78 -9.56 -5.09
N ALA A 24 -6.88 -9.42 -6.42
CA ALA A 24 -6.10 -10.25 -7.34
C ALA A 24 -4.59 -10.02 -7.12
N VAL A 25 -3.89 -11.06 -6.67
CA VAL A 25 -2.46 -10.97 -6.29
C VAL A 25 -1.58 -10.48 -7.44
N GLU A 26 -1.90 -10.86 -8.67
CA GLU A 26 -1.19 -10.44 -9.88
C GLU A 26 -1.25 -8.93 -10.16
N ASP A 27 -2.23 -8.23 -9.59
CA ASP A 27 -2.34 -6.78 -9.71
C ASP A 27 -1.51 -6.02 -8.66
N VAL A 28 -0.96 -6.71 -7.65
CA VAL A 28 -0.22 -6.11 -6.54
C VAL A 28 1.28 -6.31 -6.74
N ASP A 29 2.03 -5.21 -6.83
CA ASP A 29 3.48 -5.24 -6.88
C ASP A 29 4.05 -4.78 -5.53
N LEU A 30 4.66 -5.72 -4.81
CA LEU A 30 5.31 -5.50 -3.52
C LEU A 30 6.79 -5.11 -3.67
N SER A 31 7.35 -5.26 -4.87
CA SER A 31 8.75 -4.99 -5.19
C SER A 31 8.98 -3.56 -5.70
N TYR A 32 7.91 -2.80 -5.91
CA TYR A 32 7.96 -1.48 -6.50
C TYR A 32 8.79 -0.48 -5.69
N SER A 33 9.92 -0.05 -6.26
CA SER A 33 10.87 0.88 -5.65
C SER A 33 11.05 2.18 -6.47
N GLY A 34 10.04 2.58 -7.25
CA GLY A 34 10.11 3.63 -8.27
C GLY A 34 10.54 5.05 -7.84
N ARG A 35 10.63 5.95 -8.83
CA ARG A 35 11.15 7.36 -8.82
C ARG A 35 11.15 8.09 -7.45
N GLY A 36 12.22 7.93 -6.67
CA GLY A 36 12.46 8.73 -5.46
C GLY A 36 12.19 8.01 -4.13
N MET A 37 12.16 6.67 -4.14
CA MET A 37 11.93 5.86 -2.93
C MET A 37 13.20 5.50 -2.14
N PHE A 38 14.39 5.99 -2.54
CA PHE A 38 15.66 5.90 -1.78
C PHE A 38 16.01 4.54 -1.15
N GLY A 39 15.57 3.42 -1.74
CA GLY A 39 15.83 2.05 -1.24
C GLY A 39 14.65 1.37 -0.55
N ASP A 40 13.54 2.08 -0.33
CA ASP A 40 12.29 1.52 0.19
C ASP A 40 11.44 0.87 -0.92
N ARG A 41 10.60 -0.09 -0.53
CA ARG A 41 9.67 -0.81 -1.42
C ARG A 41 8.26 -0.45 -1.02
N CYS A 42 7.59 0.39 -1.82
CA CYS A 42 6.21 0.78 -1.56
C CYS A 42 5.26 -0.29 -2.07
N ILE A 43 4.09 -0.36 -1.46
CA ILE A 43 3.00 -1.13 -2.04
C ILE A 43 2.53 -0.44 -3.32
N ALA A 44 2.45 -1.20 -4.41
CA ALA A 44 1.95 -0.73 -5.68
C ALA A 44 0.82 -1.61 -6.22
N TYR A 45 -0.06 -1.00 -6.99
CA TYR A 45 -1.22 -1.63 -7.60
C TYR A 45 -1.30 -1.28 -9.09
N THR A 46 -1.48 -2.29 -9.94
CA THR A 46 -1.50 -2.17 -11.40
C THR A 46 -2.84 -2.54 -12.02
N GLY A 47 -3.76 -3.08 -11.23
CA GLY A 47 -5.07 -3.49 -11.68
C GLY A 47 -6.06 -2.35 -11.91
N ASN A 48 -7.26 -2.72 -12.37
CA ASN A 48 -8.32 -1.77 -12.73
C ASN A 48 -9.22 -1.40 -11.54
N ALA A 49 -9.20 -2.16 -10.45
CA ALA A 49 -10.09 -1.98 -9.30
C ALA A 49 -9.46 -1.10 -8.20
N LEU A 50 -8.86 0.02 -8.58
CA LEU A 50 -8.11 0.90 -7.66
C LEU A 50 -8.92 1.32 -6.43
N ALA A 51 -10.21 1.65 -6.60
CA ALA A 51 -11.06 2.06 -5.48
C ALA A 51 -11.23 0.93 -4.45
N SER A 52 -11.42 -0.31 -4.91
CA SER A 52 -11.53 -1.49 -4.04
C SER A 52 -10.20 -1.78 -3.34
N PHE A 53 -9.08 -1.61 -4.06
CA PHE A 53 -7.75 -1.74 -3.47
C PHE A 53 -7.53 -0.71 -2.36
N THR A 54 -7.80 0.57 -2.63
CA THR A 54 -7.68 1.66 -1.64
C THR A 54 -8.54 1.41 -0.41
N TYR A 55 -9.76 0.89 -0.60
CA TYR A 55 -10.65 0.53 0.51
C TYR A 55 -10.05 -0.59 1.37
N THR A 56 -9.52 -1.64 0.74
CA THR A 56 -8.91 -2.78 1.43
C THR A 56 -7.68 -2.33 2.22
N LEU A 57 -6.82 -1.52 1.60
CA LEU A 57 -5.66 -0.93 2.28
C LEU A 57 -6.08 -0.07 3.48
N ALA A 58 -7.10 0.77 3.32
CA ALA A 58 -7.63 1.58 4.41
C ALA A 58 -8.19 0.74 5.58
N ALA A 59 -8.86 -0.38 5.28
CA ALA A 59 -9.40 -1.28 6.30
C ALA A 59 -8.30 -1.94 7.14
N ILE A 60 -7.18 -2.31 6.50
CA ILE A 60 -6.01 -2.86 7.17
C ILE A 60 -5.37 -1.82 8.08
N LEU A 61 -5.14 -0.61 7.57
CA LEU A 61 -4.54 0.48 8.37
C LEU A 61 -5.44 0.89 9.53
N ALA A 62 -6.75 0.93 9.34
CA ALA A 62 -7.70 1.18 10.42
C ALA A 62 -7.60 0.09 11.51
N SER A 63 -7.57 -1.19 11.10
CA SER A 63 -7.49 -2.32 12.02
C SER A 63 -6.17 -2.40 12.77
N ARG A 64 -5.07 -1.94 12.15
CA ARG A 64 -3.75 -1.81 12.76
C ARG A 64 -3.75 -0.80 13.90
N ASP A 65 -4.37 0.36 13.69
CA ASP A 65 -4.47 1.41 14.70
C ASP A 65 -5.47 1.07 15.80
N ASN A 66 -6.56 0.39 15.44
CA ASN A 66 -7.63 0.00 16.34
C ASN A 66 -8.21 -1.37 15.94
N ALA A 67 -8.05 -2.39 16.78
CA ALA A 67 -8.59 -3.72 16.51
C ALA A 67 -10.13 -3.75 16.36
N ASP A 68 -10.83 -2.79 16.98
CA ASP A 68 -12.28 -2.61 16.87
C ASP A 68 -12.61 -1.49 15.86
N ALA A 69 -11.79 -1.33 14.81
CA ALA A 69 -11.95 -0.31 13.78
C ALA A 69 -13.38 -0.26 13.23
N THR A 70 -13.93 0.94 13.22
CA THR A 70 -15.25 1.23 12.70
C THR A 70 -15.19 1.63 11.24
N GLN A 71 -16.35 1.66 10.57
CA GLN A 71 -16.44 2.19 9.21
C GLN A 71 -15.95 3.65 9.11
N ASN A 72 -16.06 4.44 10.20
CA ASN A 72 -15.59 5.82 10.23
C ASN A 72 -14.04 5.89 10.21
N ASP A 73 -13.37 4.97 10.89
CA ASP A 73 -11.90 4.88 10.89
C ASP A 73 -11.38 4.52 9.50
N ILE A 74 -12.06 3.60 8.82
CA ILE A 74 -11.77 3.23 7.43
C ILE A 74 -11.93 4.45 6.51
N GLN A 75 -13.01 5.22 6.65
CA GLN A 75 -13.21 6.44 5.85
C GLN A 75 -12.13 7.50 6.11
N GLY A 76 -11.66 7.62 7.35
CA GLY A 76 -10.53 8.48 7.71
C GLY A 76 -9.25 8.08 6.97
N TRP A 77 -8.97 6.77 6.89
CA TRP A 77 -7.83 6.26 6.12
C TRP A 77 -8.01 6.40 4.61
N ILE A 78 -9.21 6.16 4.07
CA ILE A 78 -9.50 6.41 2.64
C ILE A 78 -9.20 7.86 2.29
N ALA A 79 -9.63 8.82 3.10
CA ALA A 79 -9.37 10.24 2.86
C ALA A 79 -7.87 10.55 2.77
N GLN A 80 -7.05 9.89 3.59
CA GLN A 80 -5.59 10.02 3.55
C GLN A 80 -4.97 9.33 2.33
N LEU A 81 -5.55 8.20 1.90
CA LEU A 81 -5.07 7.39 0.77
C LEU A 81 -5.64 7.82 -0.59
N SER A 82 -6.56 8.79 -0.63
CA SER A 82 -7.35 9.16 -1.83
C SER A 82 -6.53 9.75 -2.98
N ASN A 83 -5.24 10.03 -2.76
CA ASN A 83 -4.37 10.63 -3.76
C ASN A 83 -3.12 9.76 -4.00
N PRO A 84 -3.26 8.53 -4.52
CA PRO A 84 -2.11 7.72 -4.89
C PRO A 84 -1.34 8.41 -6.01
N ALA A 85 -0.02 8.25 -5.99
CA ALA A 85 0.80 8.66 -7.10
C ALA A 85 0.68 7.65 -8.24
N GLY A 86 0.63 8.15 -9.47
CA GLY A 86 0.60 7.34 -10.68
C GLY A 86 1.97 7.36 -11.40
N ASP A 87 2.47 6.20 -11.81
CA ASP A 87 3.60 6.06 -12.73
C ASP A 87 3.19 5.22 -13.96
N SER A 88 3.99 5.28 -15.01
CA SER A 88 3.80 4.60 -16.28
C SER A 88 5.11 3.90 -16.64
N LEU A 89 5.39 2.73 -16.05
CA LEU A 89 6.64 1.99 -16.26
C LEU A 89 6.68 1.17 -17.57
N GLY A 90 5.96 1.60 -18.62
CA GLY A 90 5.93 0.87 -19.90
C GLY A 90 5.15 -0.46 -19.88
N ILE A 91 4.65 -0.89 -18.72
CA ILE A 91 3.83 -2.09 -18.50
C ILE A 91 2.35 -1.78 -18.20
N GLY A 92 1.98 -0.50 -18.15
CA GLY A 92 0.65 -0.05 -17.73
C GLY A 92 0.74 1.13 -16.77
N ARG A 93 -0.39 1.50 -16.14
CA ARG A 93 -0.43 2.50 -15.08
C ARG A 93 -0.22 1.81 -13.73
N VAL A 94 0.78 2.26 -12.98
CA VAL A 94 1.06 1.81 -11.62
C VAL A 94 0.58 2.88 -10.65
N TRP A 95 -0.12 2.48 -9.60
CA TRP A 95 -0.54 3.33 -8.50
C TRP A 95 0.23 2.97 -7.25
N TYR A 96 0.72 3.95 -6.52
CA TYR A 96 1.45 3.72 -5.27
C TYR A 96 1.14 4.80 -4.23
N TRP A 97 1.25 4.44 -2.95
CA TRP A 97 1.00 5.34 -1.83
C TRP A 97 2.32 5.70 -1.16
N ARG A 98 2.69 6.99 -1.26
CA ARG A 98 3.93 7.49 -0.67
C ARG A 98 3.88 7.31 0.85
N GLY A 99 4.91 6.67 1.40
CA GLY A 99 4.99 6.37 2.83
C GLY A 99 4.25 5.09 3.25
N ILE A 100 3.67 4.32 2.32
CA ILE A 100 3.15 2.97 2.61
C ILE A 100 4.08 1.94 1.97
N CYS A 101 4.97 1.40 2.80
CA CYS A 101 6.03 0.48 2.43
C CYS A 101 5.71 -0.96 2.85
N VAL A 102 6.41 -1.90 2.23
CA VAL A 102 6.33 -3.33 2.54
C VAL A 102 7.63 -3.74 3.24
N ALA A 103 7.54 -4.54 4.30
CA ALA A 103 8.71 -5.03 4.99
C ALA A 103 9.62 -5.84 4.04
N HIS A 104 10.93 -5.61 4.14
CA HIS A 104 11.93 -6.19 3.22
C HIS A 104 11.92 -7.72 3.19
N GLU A 105 11.53 -8.35 4.30
CA GLU A 105 11.37 -9.80 4.43
C GLU A 105 10.19 -10.34 3.61
N VAL A 106 9.10 -9.57 3.50
CA VAL A 106 7.89 -9.98 2.76
C VAL A 106 8.19 -10.08 1.28
N VAL A 107 8.93 -9.13 0.72
CA VAL A 107 9.19 -9.10 -0.72
C VAL A 107 10.00 -10.31 -1.20
N ARG A 108 10.87 -10.88 -0.35
CA ARG A 108 11.64 -12.09 -0.72
C ARG A 108 10.78 -13.34 -0.86
N ASP A 109 9.63 -13.39 -0.20
CA ASP A 109 8.73 -14.53 -0.23
C ASP A 109 7.70 -14.46 -1.35
N TYR A 110 7.56 -13.29 -1.99
CA TYR A 110 6.65 -13.02 -3.10
C TYR A 110 7.38 -12.76 -4.44
N ASP A 111 8.70 -12.94 -4.48
CA ASP A 111 9.49 -12.98 -5.72
C ASP A 111 9.15 -14.31 -6.44
N TYR A 112 8.27 -14.24 -7.45
CA TYR A 112 7.88 -15.36 -8.31
C TYR A 112 8.87 -15.58 -9.46
#